data_AF-A0A7F8QGN7-F1
#
_entry.id   AF-A0A7F8QGN7-F1
#
_cell.length_a   1.000
_cell.length_b   1.000
_cell.length_c   1.000
_cell.angle_alpha   90.00
_cell.angle_beta   90.00
_cell.angle_gamma   90.00
#
_symmetry.space_group_name_H-M   'P 1'
#
loop_
_entity.id
_entity.type
_entity.pdbx_description
1 polymer ?
#
loop_
_entity_poly.entity_id
_entity_poly.type
_entity_poly.pdbx_seq_one_letter_code
_entity_poly.pdbx_strand_id
1 'polypeptide(L)'
;MCWILFKQTASKTGFSRGRMIEHTLSLCYHNKLILAPMVRVGTLPMRLLALDYGADIVYCEELIDLKMLQCKRVVNEVLSTVDFVAPDDRVVFRTCEREQNRVVFQMGTSDAERALAVARLVENDVAGIDVNMGCPKEYSTKGGMGAALLSDPDKIEKILSTLVKGTRRPVTCKIRILPSLEDTLSLVKRIERTGIAAVTVHGRKREERPQHPVSCEAIKAVAETLSIPVIANGGSHDHIQKYLDIEDFRQATAASSVMVARAAMWNPSIFLKEGLRPLEEVMQKYIRYAVQYENHYTNTKYCLCQMLREQLESPQGRLLHAAQSSQEICEAFGLGAFYEEMTRELNTRRAELLARTPEAVGEPAEDPSGVIKMAVKFDRRAYSPQITPKMCLLEWCRKEKLAQPVYDTVQRPLDRLFCSVVTVAEQKYQSTLWDKSKKLAEQAAAIVCLRSRGLPEGRLGEESPSWHKRKREATDQDPGGLRNQEQAVPGELCKKLFVALGSGEESPLEGW
;
A
#
# COMPACT_ATOMS: atom_id res chain seq x y z
N MET A 1 4.62 9.94 50.36
CA MET A 1 4.47 9.22 51.64
C MET A 1 3.07 9.47 52.19
N CYS A 2 2.13 8.60 51.91
CA CYS A 2 0.99 8.35 52.81
C CYS A 2 0.40 7.01 52.38
N TRP A 3 0.87 5.97 53.06
CA TRP A 3 0.47 4.59 52.91
C TRP A 3 -0.48 4.27 54.07
N ILE A 4 -1.49 3.44 53.79
CA ILE A 4 -2.25 2.61 54.74
C ILE A 4 -3.39 3.32 55.48
N LEU A 5 -4.62 3.06 55.03
CA LEU A 5 -5.71 2.51 55.87
C LEU A 5 -6.99 2.38 55.03
N PHE A 6 -7.43 1.14 54.86
CA PHE A 6 -8.83 0.65 54.91
C PHE A 6 -8.99 -0.59 54.02
N LYS A 7 -8.77 -1.76 54.63
CA LYS A 7 -9.37 -3.02 54.20
C LYS A 7 -10.44 -3.39 55.23
N GLN A 8 -11.51 -3.99 54.72
CA GLN A 8 -12.64 -4.64 55.39
C GLN A 8 -13.78 -3.73 55.81
N THR A 9 -14.81 -3.67 54.95
CA THR A 9 -16.15 -4.26 55.20
C THR A 9 -17.02 -3.98 53.98
N ALA A 10 -17.46 -5.02 53.25
CA ALA A 10 -18.73 -5.00 52.50
C ALA A 10 -19.02 -6.39 51.93
N SER A 11 -19.81 -7.16 52.68
CA SER A 11 -20.50 -8.34 52.18
C SER A 11 -21.69 -7.92 51.31
N LYS A 12 -21.85 -8.61 50.19
CA LYS A 12 -23.12 -8.97 49.53
C LYS A 12 -24.09 -7.84 49.20
N THR A 13 -23.96 -7.28 48.00
CA THR A 13 -25.09 -6.97 47.12
C THR A 13 -24.67 -7.24 45.68
N GLY A 14 -25.40 -8.11 44.99
CA GLY A 14 -25.16 -8.43 43.59
C GLY A 14 -25.37 -7.21 42.71
N PHE A 15 -24.31 -6.79 42.01
CA PHE A 15 -24.41 -5.90 40.87
C PHE A 15 -23.82 -6.66 39.69
N SER A 16 -24.68 -6.98 38.72
CA SER A 16 -24.29 -7.49 37.42
C SER A 16 -23.19 -6.60 36.85
N ARG A 17 -22.05 -7.19 36.46
CA ARG A 17 -21.00 -6.53 35.69
C ARG A 17 -21.62 -5.99 34.39
N GLY A 18 -22.07 -4.75 34.42
CA GLY A 18 -22.34 -3.98 33.22
C GLY A 18 -21.05 -3.94 32.41
N ARG A 19 -21.12 -4.44 31.17
CA ARG A 19 -20.12 -4.14 30.15
C ARG A 19 -19.94 -2.63 30.15
N MET A 20 -18.78 -2.13 30.56
CA MET A 20 -18.39 -0.78 30.21
C MET A 20 -18.38 -0.72 28.68
N ILE A 21 -19.41 -0.09 28.13
CA ILE A 21 -19.40 0.33 26.74
C ILE A 21 -18.32 1.40 26.69
N GLU A 22 -17.13 1.03 26.21
CA GLU A 22 -16.13 2.00 25.78
C GLU A 22 -16.82 2.86 24.71
N HIS A 23 -17.25 4.07 25.10
CA HIS A 23 -17.67 5.08 24.15
C HIS A 23 -16.44 5.47 23.34
N THR A 24 -16.15 4.74 22.26
CA THR A 24 -15.20 5.19 21.25
C THR A 24 -15.77 6.51 20.72
N LEU A 25 -15.13 7.63 21.07
CA LEU A 25 -15.54 8.95 20.59
C LEU A 25 -15.59 8.90 19.05
N SER A 26 -16.79 9.11 18.50
CA SER A 26 -16.97 9.19 17.04
C SER A 26 -16.12 10.33 16.48
N LEU A 27 -15.53 10.13 15.30
CA LEU A 27 -14.71 11.15 14.63
C LEU A 27 -15.54 12.41 14.37
N CYS A 28 -15.02 13.58 14.77
CA CYS A 28 -15.67 14.87 14.59
C CYS A 28 -15.01 15.67 13.46
N TYR A 29 -15.81 16.16 12.52
CA TYR A 29 -15.34 16.89 11.32
C TYR A 29 -15.42 18.41 11.43
N HIS A 30 -15.70 18.97 12.61
CA HIS A 30 -15.74 20.41 12.83
C HIS A 30 -14.39 20.98 13.24
N ASN A 31 -13.96 22.05 12.58
CA ASN A 31 -12.75 22.82 12.91
C ASN A 31 -11.50 21.91 12.96
N LYS A 32 -11.20 21.28 11.82
CA LYS A 32 -10.14 20.29 11.65
C LYS A 32 -9.19 20.65 10.50
N LEU A 33 -7.92 20.30 10.70
CA LEU A 33 -6.89 20.25 9.68
C LEU A 33 -6.83 18.83 9.10
N ILE A 34 -7.14 18.67 7.81
CA ILE A 34 -7.34 17.35 7.21
C ILE A 34 -6.32 17.12 6.08
N LEU A 35 -5.59 16.01 6.12
CA LEU A 35 -4.80 15.53 4.97
C LEU A 35 -5.73 14.91 3.93
N ALA A 36 -5.67 15.40 2.70
CA ALA A 36 -6.47 14.91 1.60
C ALA A 36 -6.07 13.50 1.13
N PRO A 37 -7.02 12.71 0.59
CA PRO A 37 -6.71 11.45 -0.07
C PRO A 37 -5.93 11.72 -1.36
N MET A 38 -4.77 11.08 -1.51
CA MET A 38 -3.88 11.28 -2.65
C MET A 38 -3.25 9.96 -3.08
N VAL A 39 -3.60 9.48 -4.27
CA VAL A 39 -3.05 8.23 -4.84
C VAL A 39 -1.52 8.26 -4.84
N ARG A 40 -0.90 7.17 -4.38
CA ARG A 40 0.53 6.99 -4.05
C ARG A 40 1.04 7.81 -2.86
N VAL A 41 0.56 9.03 -2.64
CA VAL A 41 1.11 9.91 -1.59
C VAL A 41 0.55 9.56 -0.21
N GLY A 42 -0.74 9.25 -0.12
CA GLY A 42 -1.47 8.98 1.12
C GLY A 42 -1.21 7.60 1.74
N THR A 43 -0.01 7.03 1.56
CA THR A 43 0.43 5.81 2.25
C THR A 43 0.81 6.10 3.71
N LEU A 44 0.98 5.05 4.52
CA LEU A 44 1.17 5.17 5.97
C LEU A 44 2.27 6.19 6.37
N PRO A 45 3.47 6.22 5.75
CA PRO A 45 4.51 7.18 6.15
C PRO A 45 4.07 8.65 6.05
N MET A 46 3.36 9.03 5.00
CA MET A 46 2.87 10.39 4.83
C MET A 46 1.78 10.73 5.84
N ARG A 47 0.87 9.79 6.11
CA ARG A 47 -0.21 10.00 7.08
C ARG A 47 0.34 10.22 8.48
N LEU A 48 1.28 9.39 8.92
CA LEU A 48 1.94 9.56 10.22
C LEU A 48 2.72 10.87 10.30
N LEU A 49 3.42 11.24 9.22
CA LEU A 49 4.16 12.50 9.19
C LEU A 49 3.23 13.72 9.20
N ALA A 50 2.06 13.66 8.55
CA ALA A 50 1.06 14.72 8.66
C ALA A 50 0.50 14.83 10.09
N LEU A 51 0.27 13.69 10.77
CA LEU A 51 -0.14 13.69 12.19
C LEU A 51 0.94 14.29 13.10
N ASP A 52 2.23 14.00 12.85
CA ASP A 52 3.35 14.61 13.59
C ASP A 52 3.32 16.14 13.52
N TYR A 53 2.94 16.66 12.36
CA TYR A 53 2.89 18.09 12.11
C TYR A 53 1.56 18.74 12.44
N GLY A 54 0.60 18.02 13.02
CA GLY A 54 -0.64 18.62 13.55
C GLY A 54 -1.88 18.45 12.68
N ALA A 55 -1.86 17.59 11.66
CA ALA A 55 -3.12 17.17 11.03
C ALA A 55 -4.00 16.43 12.08
N ASP A 56 -5.29 16.77 12.12
CA ASP A 56 -6.25 16.14 13.03
C ASP A 56 -6.79 14.83 12.44
N ILE A 57 -7.00 14.82 11.12
CA ILE A 57 -7.59 13.71 10.37
C ILE A 57 -6.74 13.45 9.13
N VAL A 58 -6.48 12.17 8.84
CA VAL A 58 -5.67 11.77 7.68
C VAL A 58 -6.42 10.79 6.79
N TYR A 59 -6.65 11.16 5.54
CA TYR A 59 -7.25 10.25 4.57
C TYR A 59 -6.17 9.38 3.93
N CYS A 60 -6.46 8.09 3.73
CA CYS A 60 -5.62 7.25 2.89
C CYS A 60 -5.80 7.58 1.40
N GLU A 61 -4.95 7.02 0.55
CA GLU A 61 -5.20 7.06 -0.89
C GLU A 61 -6.52 6.38 -1.29
N GLU A 62 -7.07 6.74 -2.46
CA GLU A 62 -8.21 6.03 -3.04
C GLU A 62 -7.83 4.57 -3.31
N LEU A 63 -8.52 3.65 -2.64
CA LEU A 63 -8.36 2.20 -2.86
C LEU A 63 -9.62 1.62 -3.48
N ILE A 64 -9.44 0.88 -4.58
CA ILE A 64 -10.57 0.35 -5.36
C ILE A 64 -11.21 -0.84 -4.63
N ASP A 65 -12.53 -0.80 -4.49
CA ASP A 65 -13.33 -1.82 -3.80
C ASP A 65 -13.05 -3.24 -4.29
N LEU A 66 -13.00 -3.45 -5.61
CA LEU A 66 -12.72 -4.74 -6.25
C LEU A 66 -11.38 -5.34 -5.85
N LYS A 67 -10.36 -4.51 -5.57
CA LYS A 67 -9.05 -4.99 -5.09
C LYS A 67 -9.10 -5.26 -3.58
N MET A 68 -9.78 -4.41 -2.82
CA MET A 68 -9.92 -4.57 -1.37
C MET A 68 -10.70 -5.82 -0.98
N LEU A 69 -11.74 -6.19 -1.72
CA LEU A 69 -12.51 -7.43 -1.48
C LEU A 69 -11.68 -8.71 -1.60
N GLN A 70 -10.55 -8.67 -2.30
CA GLN A 70 -9.63 -9.80 -2.42
C GLN A 70 -8.66 -9.88 -1.24
N CYS A 71 -8.62 -8.85 -0.38
CA CYS A 71 -7.64 -8.74 0.68
C CYS A 71 -8.05 -9.51 1.94
N LYS A 72 -7.04 -9.94 2.70
CA LYS A 72 -7.20 -10.46 4.05
C LYS A 72 -6.61 -9.48 5.05
N ARG A 73 -7.31 -9.27 6.16
CA ARG A 73 -6.78 -8.53 7.31
C ARG A 73 -5.76 -9.41 8.05
N VAL A 74 -4.55 -8.92 8.22
CA VAL A 74 -3.43 -9.60 8.88
C VAL A 74 -2.86 -8.67 9.93
N VAL A 75 -2.76 -9.15 11.17
CA VAL A 75 -2.00 -8.45 12.21
C VAL A 75 -0.53 -8.75 11.95
N ASN A 76 0.28 -7.71 11.77
CA ASN A 76 1.71 -7.82 11.51
C ASN A 76 2.47 -7.40 12.76
N GLU A 77 2.80 -8.39 13.60
CA GLU A 77 3.48 -8.17 14.87
C GLU A 77 4.89 -7.58 14.71
N VAL A 78 5.59 -7.92 13.61
CA VAL A 78 6.94 -7.40 13.33
C VAL A 78 6.94 -5.87 13.23
N LEU A 79 5.96 -5.34 12.49
CA LEU A 79 5.84 -3.90 12.21
C LEU A 79 4.89 -3.19 13.18
N SER A 80 4.18 -3.93 14.03
CA SER A 80 3.07 -3.41 14.84
C SER A 80 2.01 -2.72 13.98
N THR A 81 1.64 -3.36 12.88
CA THR A 81 0.62 -2.86 11.92
C THR A 81 -0.53 -3.82 11.74
N VAL A 82 -1.61 -3.32 11.14
CA VAL A 82 -2.64 -4.13 10.50
C VAL A 82 -2.52 -3.95 9.00
N ASP A 83 -2.36 -5.06 8.29
CA ASP A 83 -2.14 -5.12 6.85
C ASP A 83 -3.35 -5.75 6.16
N PHE A 84 -3.80 -5.15 5.07
CA PHE A 84 -4.81 -5.72 4.17
C PHE A 84 -4.09 -6.25 2.93
N VAL A 85 -3.89 -7.57 2.91
CA VAL A 85 -2.99 -8.26 1.99
C VAL A 85 -3.78 -8.93 0.89
N ALA A 86 -3.50 -8.57 -0.37
CA ALA A 86 -4.13 -9.17 -1.54
C ALA A 86 -3.56 -10.58 -1.83
N PRO A 87 -4.20 -11.38 -2.71
CA PRO A 87 -3.75 -12.74 -3.00
C PRO A 87 -2.36 -12.82 -3.61
N ASP A 88 -1.84 -11.72 -4.15
CA ASP A 88 -0.48 -11.56 -4.68
C ASP A 88 0.56 -11.21 -3.58
N ASP A 89 0.20 -11.28 -2.30
CA ASP A 89 0.99 -10.89 -1.10
C ASP A 89 1.31 -9.39 -1.04
N ARG A 90 0.74 -8.59 -1.94
CA ARG A 90 0.89 -7.15 -1.89
C ARG A 90 0.01 -6.59 -0.78
N VAL A 91 0.61 -5.80 0.09
CA VAL A 91 -0.13 -4.99 1.07
C VAL A 91 -0.81 -3.85 0.33
N VAL A 92 -2.14 -3.83 0.33
CA VAL A 92 -2.96 -2.82 -0.36
C VAL A 92 -3.26 -1.64 0.55
N PHE A 93 -3.53 -1.93 1.83
CA PHE A 93 -3.67 -0.92 2.87
C PHE A 93 -2.89 -1.38 4.11
N ARG A 94 -2.14 -0.47 4.72
CA ARG A 94 -1.42 -0.67 5.96
C ARG A 94 -1.77 0.47 6.91
N THR A 95 -2.09 0.12 8.15
CA THR A 95 -2.41 1.07 9.22
C THR A 95 -1.78 0.62 10.54
N CYS A 96 -1.75 1.49 11.54
CA CYS A 96 -1.26 1.18 12.88
C CYS A 96 -2.11 1.90 13.94
N GLU A 97 -2.00 1.45 15.19
CA GLU A 97 -2.75 1.97 16.33
C GLU A 97 -2.69 3.50 16.43
N ARG A 98 -1.51 4.08 16.13
CA ARG A 98 -1.25 5.52 16.23
C ARG A 98 -2.22 6.39 15.42
N GLU A 99 -2.69 5.92 14.27
CA GLU A 99 -3.64 6.65 13.43
C GLU A 99 -5.07 6.10 13.50
N GLN A 100 -5.33 5.01 14.23
CA GLN A 100 -6.62 4.29 14.23
C GLN A 100 -7.82 5.20 14.50
N ASN A 101 -7.66 6.20 15.36
CA ASN A 101 -8.70 7.17 15.73
C ASN A 101 -8.74 8.42 14.85
N ARG A 102 -7.91 8.50 13.80
CA ARG A 102 -7.74 9.68 12.93
C ARG A 102 -7.72 9.35 11.44
N VAL A 103 -7.51 8.09 11.07
CA VAL A 103 -7.43 7.66 9.66
C VAL A 103 -8.82 7.45 9.07
N VAL A 104 -9.05 8.03 7.90
CA VAL A 104 -10.27 7.81 7.10
C VAL A 104 -9.92 6.98 5.88
N PHE A 105 -10.63 5.87 5.69
CA PHE A 105 -10.44 4.98 4.55
C PHE A 105 -11.25 5.47 3.35
N GLN A 106 -10.60 5.96 2.30
CA GLN A 106 -11.29 6.34 1.07
C GLN A 106 -11.33 5.19 0.06
N MET A 107 -12.54 4.82 -0.37
CA MET A 107 -12.75 3.85 -1.44
C MET A 107 -13.20 4.49 -2.75
N GLY A 108 -12.74 3.91 -3.86
CA GLY A 108 -13.39 4.03 -5.16
C GLY A 108 -14.36 2.86 -5.33
N THR A 109 -15.64 3.16 -5.56
CA THR A 109 -16.70 2.14 -5.73
C THR A 109 -17.81 2.66 -6.62
N SER A 110 -18.57 1.74 -7.23
CA SER A 110 -19.75 2.02 -8.05
C SER A 110 -20.93 1.10 -7.69
N ASP A 111 -20.83 0.39 -6.56
CA ASP A 111 -21.81 -0.61 -6.11
C ASP A 111 -21.94 -0.61 -4.60
N ALA A 112 -23.18 -0.55 -4.12
CA ALA A 112 -23.48 -0.37 -2.70
C ALA A 112 -23.07 -1.57 -1.83
N GLU A 113 -23.25 -2.81 -2.31
CA GLU A 113 -22.96 -4.01 -1.55
C GLU A 113 -21.45 -4.26 -1.47
N ARG A 114 -20.73 -4.03 -2.58
CA ARG A 114 -19.26 -4.07 -2.57
C ARG A 114 -18.68 -3.02 -1.64
N ALA A 115 -19.20 -1.80 -1.68
CA ALA A 115 -18.79 -0.73 -0.79
C ALA A 115 -18.95 -1.13 0.69
N LEU A 116 -20.11 -1.69 1.04
CA LEU A 116 -20.41 -2.13 2.41
C LEU A 116 -19.51 -3.28 2.86
N ALA A 117 -19.26 -4.26 1.99
CA ALA A 117 -18.36 -5.37 2.29
C ALA A 117 -16.92 -4.88 2.56
N VAL A 118 -16.43 -3.91 1.79
CA VAL A 118 -15.11 -3.28 2.04
C VAL A 118 -15.12 -2.44 3.31
N ALA A 119 -16.18 -1.68 3.58
CA ALA A 119 -16.29 -0.90 4.82
C ALA A 119 -16.20 -1.81 6.05
N ARG A 120 -16.94 -2.92 6.08
CA ARG A 120 -16.90 -3.92 7.16
C ARG A 120 -15.54 -4.59 7.32
N LEU A 121 -14.80 -4.78 6.22
CA LEU A 121 -13.45 -5.34 6.27
C LEU A 121 -12.50 -4.44 7.07
N VAL A 122 -12.62 -3.11 6.97
CA VAL A 122 -11.66 -2.15 7.55
C VAL A 122 -12.17 -1.40 8.79
N GLU A 123 -13.48 -1.41 9.07
CA GLU A 123 -14.12 -0.51 10.06
C GLU A 123 -13.56 -0.61 11.49
N ASN A 124 -12.92 -1.71 11.85
CA ASN A 124 -12.33 -1.88 13.18
C ASN A 124 -10.95 -1.21 13.32
N ASP A 125 -10.30 -0.92 12.19
CA ASP A 125 -8.93 -0.42 12.12
C ASP A 125 -8.86 1.05 11.66
N VAL A 126 -10.01 1.67 11.34
CA VAL A 126 -10.09 3.06 10.86
C VAL A 126 -11.16 3.86 11.62
N ALA A 127 -11.04 5.18 11.58
CA ALA A 127 -11.92 6.12 12.28
C ALA A 127 -13.14 6.53 11.45
N GLY A 128 -13.06 6.47 10.12
CA GLY A 128 -14.13 6.84 9.20
C GLY A 128 -14.02 6.16 7.85
N ILE A 129 -15.12 6.17 7.10
CA ILE A 129 -15.22 5.64 5.74
C ILE A 129 -15.56 6.78 4.79
N ASP A 130 -14.87 6.87 3.65
CA ASP A 130 -15.14 7.89 2.63
C ASP A 130 -15.34 7.30 1.24
N VAL A 131 -16.26 7.87 0.47
CA VAL A 131 -16.48 7.51 -0.94
C VAL A 131 -15.94 8.62 -1.85
N ASN A 132 -15.04 8.24 -2.76
CA ASN A 132 -14.54 9.14 -3.79
C ASN A 132 -15.58 9.33 -4.91
N MET A 133 -16.06 10.56 -5.05
CA MET A 133 -16.97 10.99 -6.12
C MET A 133 -16.35 12.13 -6.95
N GLY A 134 -15.03 12.34 -6.85
CA GLY A 134 -14.36 13.52 -7.41
C GLY A 134 -13.22 13.22 -8.38
N CYS A 135 -12.74 11.98 -8.47
CA CYS A 135 -11.61 11.61 -9.32
C CYS A 135 -12.00 11.64 -10.82
N PRO A 136 -11.38 12.50 -11.65
CA PRO A 136 -11.69 12.57 -13.08
C PRO A 136 -10.83 11.63 -13.94
N LYS A 137 -9.95 10.81 -13.33
CA LYS A 137 -8.99 9.97 -14.05
C LYS A 137 -9.70 8.76 -14.67
N GLU A 138 -9.24 8.35 -15.86
CA GLU A 138 -9.89 7.29 -16.64
C GLU A 138 -10.06 5.97 -15.91
N TYR A 139 -9.07 5.56 -15.09
CA TYR A 139 -9.18 4.30 -14.34
C TYR A 139 -10.36 4.30 -13.35
N SER A 140 -10.77 5.49 -12.89
CA SER A 140 -11.92 5.66 -11.98
C SER A 140 -13.21 5.79 -12.79
N THR A 141 -13.24 6.66 -13.81
CA THR A 141 -14.46 6.94 -14.59
C THR A 141 -14.91 5.76 -15.46
N LYS A 142 -13.99 4.97 -16.06
CA LYS A 142 -14.33 3.76 -16.82
C LYS A 142 -14.99 2.67 -15.97
N GLY A 143 -14.70 2.64 -14.66
CA GLY A 143 -15.35 1.74 -13.70
C GLY A 143 -16.67 2.28 -13.11
N GLY A 144 -17.14 3.44 -13.59
CA GLY A 144 -18.32 4.13 -13.05
C GLY A 144 -18.10 4.73 -11.66
N MET A 145 -16.84 4.96 -11.26
CA MET A 145 -16.44 5.49 -9.96
C MET A 145 -16.01 6.97 -10.07
N GLY A 146 -15.68 7.60 -8.95
CA GLY A 146 -15.15 8.95 -8.93
C GLY A 146 -16.13 9.96 -9.53
N ALA A 147 -15.66 10.87 -10.39
CA ALA A 147 -16.50 11.90 -10.97
C ALA A 147 -17.61 11.37 -11.90
N ALA A 148 -17.57 10.08 -12.30
CA ALA A 148 -18.66 9.46 -13.05
C ALA A 148 -19.90 9.20 -12.19
N LEU A 149 -19.76 9.08 -10.86
CA LEU A 149 -20.91 8.96 -9.96
C LEU A 149 -21.75 10.23 -9.93
N LEU A 150 -21.15 11.41 -10.16
CA LEU A 150 -21.83 12.69 -10.06
C LEU A 150 -23.00 12.87 -11.06
N SER A 151 -23.00 12.10 -12.15
CA SER A 151 -24.11 12.06 -13.12
C SER A 151 -25.23 11.10 -12.74
N ASP A 152 -25.10 10.34 -11.65
CA ASP A 152 -26.07 9.34 -11.19
C ASP A 152 -26.37 9.52 -9.69
N PRO A 153 -27.16 10.54 -9.32
CA PRO A 153 -27.48 10.81 -7.92
C PRO A 153 -28.24 9.68 -7.22
N ASP A 154 -28.99 8.86 -7.95
CA ASP A 154 -29.73 7.72 -7.39
C ASP A 154 -28.75 6.62 -6.93
N LYS A 155 -27.70 6.35 -7.73
CA LYS A 155 -26.62 5.45 -7.33
C LYS A 155 -25.83 6.01 -6.14
N ILE A 156 -25.57 7.32 -6.11
CA ILE A 156 -24.94 7.98 -4.95
C ILE A 156 -25.76 7.73 -3.67
N GLU A 157 -27.06 8.02 -3.70
CA GLU A 157 -27.95 7.81 -2.55
C GLU A 157 -27.96 6.35 -2.10
N LYS A 158 -28.01 5.41 -3.05
CA LYS A 158 -27.98 3.97 -2.76
C LYS A 158 -26.68 3.57 -2.06
N ILE A 159 -25.52 3.98 -2.57
CA ILE A 159 -24.22 3.65 -1.98
C ILE A 159 -24.09 4.25 -0.58
N LEU A 160 -24.35 5.55 -0.43
CA LEU A 160 -24.17 6.25 0.84
C LEU A 160 -25.14 5.76 1.92
N SER A 161 -26.44 5.62 1.60
CA SER A 161 -27.42 5.14 2.57
C SER A 161 -27.16 3.69 3.01
N THR A 162 -26.62 2.85 2.12
CA THR A 162 -26.22 1.47 2.45
C THR A 162 -25.03 1.47 3.41
N LEU A 163 -24.01 2.31 3.16
CA LEU A 163 -22.87 2.46 4.06
C LEU A 163 -23.30 3.00 5.43
N VAL A 164 -24.05 4.11 5.47
CA VAL A 164 -24.51 4.75 6.72
C VAL A 164 -25.31 3.78 7.59
N LYS A 165 -26.16 2.94 6.99
CA LYS A 165 -26.93 1.92 7.72
C LYS A 165 -26.09 0.70 8.13
N GLY A 166 -25.00 0.44 7.43
CA GLY A 166 -24.29 -0.84 7.47
C GLY A 166 -22.96 -0.85 8.22
N THR A 167 -22.37 0.31 8.51
CA THR A 167 -21.18 0.46 9.37
C THR A 167 -21.46 1.33 10.58
N ARG A 168 -20.70 1.10 11.66
CA ARG A 168 -20.73 1.94 12.88
C ARG A 168 -19.84 3.19 12.79
N ARG A 169 -19.06 3.34 11.71
CA ARG A 169 -18.15 4.48 11.52
C ARG A 169 -18.86 5.61 10.78
N PRO A 170 -18.49 6.88 11.04
CA PRO A 170 -19.00 7.99 10.25
C PRO A 170 -18.61 7.79 8.78
N VAL A 171 -19.60 7.97 7.90
CA VAL A 171 -19.43 7.91 6.45
C VAL A 171 -19.36 9.32 5.90
N THR A 172 -18.37 9.61 5.06
CA THR A 172 -18.24 10.87 4.33
C THR A 172 -18.17 10.62 2.82
N CYS A 173 -18.24 11.68 2.03
CA CYS A 173 -17.86 11.60 0.62
C CYS A 173 -17.10 12.85 0.18
N LYS A 174 -16.27 12.68 -0.85
CA LYS A 174 -15.54 13.78 -1.49
C LYS A 174 -16.01 14.00 -2.92
N ILE A 175 -16.51 15.20 -3.21
CA ILE A 175 -17.07 15.59 -4.51
C ILE A 175 -16.24 16.68 -5.20
N ARG A 176 -16.55 16.90 -6.48
CA ARG A 176 -16.27 18.14 -7.22
C ARG A 176 -17.58 18.89 -7.46
N ILE A 177 -17.50 20.21 -7.67
CA ILE A 177 -18.68 21.01 -8.06
C ILE A 177 -19.13 20.66 -9.49
N LEU A 178 -20.42 20.84 -9.76
CA LEU A 178 -21.02 20.64 -11.08
C LEU A 178 -20.91 21.92 -11.94
N PRO A 179 -21.21 21.85 -13.26
CA PRO A 179 -21.18 23.02 -14.12
C PRO A 179 -22.08 24.18 -13.65
N SER A 180 -23.26 23.86 -13.12
CA SER A 180 -24.20 24.79 -12.51
C SER A 180 -24.12 24.75 -10.98
N LEU A 181 -24.24 25.93 -10.35
CA LEU A 181 -24.37 26.05 -8.90
C LEU A 181 -25.66 25.40 -8.41
N GLU A 182 -26.77 25.58 -9.13
CA GLU A 182 -28.07 25.00 -8.78
C GLU A 182 -28.01 23.47 -8.71
N ASP A 183 -27.42 22.84 -9.73
CA ASP A 183 -27.23 21.39 -9.77
C ASP A 183 -26.34 20.92 -8.61
N THR A 184 -25.28 21.67 -8.32
CA THR A 184 -24.40 21.38 -7.18
C THR A 184 -25.18 21.40 -5.87
N LEU A 185 -25.98 22.45 -5.63
CA LEU A 185 -26.80 22.60 -4.43
C LEU A 185 -27.89 21.52 -4.33
N SER A 186 -28.50 21.14 -5.45
CA SER A 186 -29.47 20.04 -5.52
C SER A 186 -28.82 18.70 -5.15
N LEU A 187 -27.65 18.40 -5.72
CA LEU A 187 -26.90 17.18 -5.44
C LEU A 187 -26.49 17.07 -3.97
N VAL A 188 -25.93 18.13 -3.38
CA VAL A 188 -25.47 18.07 -1.99
C VAL A 188 -26.61 17.91 -0.99
N LYS A 189 -27.79 18.49 -1.26
CA LYS A 189 -29.00 18.25 -0.45
C LYS A 189 -29.47 16.80 -0.52
N ARG A 190 -29.37 16.16 -1.70
CA ARG A 190 -29.65 14.72 -1.86
C ARG A 190 -28.65 13.88 -1.06
N ILE A 191 -27.36 14.20 -1.18
CA ILE A 191 -26.28 13.56 -0.43
C ILE A 191 -26.49 13.68 1.09
N GLU A 192 -26.82 14.86 1.61
CA GLU A 192 -27.04 15.09 3.05
C GLU A 192 -28.14 14.19 3.62
N ARG A 193 -29.25 14.01 2.89
CA ARG A 193 -30.38 13.17 3.33
C ARG A 193 -30.02 11.70 3.52
N THR A 194 -28.88 11.24 2.99
CA THR A 194 -28.41 9.87 3.19
C THR A 194 -27.89 9.61 4.60
N GLY A 195 -27.62 10.67 5.38
CA GLY A 195 -27.13 10.59 6.76
C GLY A 195 -25.61 10.54 6.89
N ILE A 196 -24.86 10.96 5.86
CA ILE A 196 -23.40 11.10 5.96
C ILE A 196 -23.00 12.14 7.01
N ALA A 197 -21.83 11.95 7.61
CA ALA A 197 -21.34 12.77 8.72
C ALA A 197 -20.71 14.09 8.27
N ALA A 198 -20.19 14.18 7.05
CA ALA A 198 -19.59 15.38 6.46
C ALA A 198 -19.40 15.20 4.94
N VAL A 199 -19.32 16.31 4.20
CA VAL A 199 -19.00 16.31 2.78
C VAL A 199 -17.76 17.16 2.51
N THR A 200 -16.82 16.62 1.73
CA THR A 200 -15.67 17.38 1.23
C THR A 200 -15.97 17.91 -0.17
N VAL A 201 -15.84 19.21 -0.37
CA VAL A 201 -16.10 19.87 -1.66
C VAL A 201 -14.78 20.40 -2.23
N HIS A 202 -14.34 19.80 -3.34
CA HIS A 202 -13.32 20.43 -4.18
C HIS A 202 -14.01 21.45 -5.08
N GLY A 203 -13.74 22.74 -4.86
CA GLY A 203 -14.35 23.86 -5.61
C GLY A 203 -13.90 24.00 -7.06
N ARG A 204 -13.64 22.89 -7.76
CA ARG A 204 -13.35 22.85 -9.20
C ARG A 204 -14.25 21.83 -9.88
N LYS A 205 -14.70 22.14 -11.10
CA LYS A 205 -15.47 21.24 -11.98
C LYS A 205 -14.63 20.08 -12.45
N ARG A 206 -15.24 19.02 -13.00
CA ARG A 206 -14.53 17.80 -13.43
C ARG A 206 -13.44 18.07 -14.47
N GLU A 207 -13.71 18.98 -15.40
CA GLU A 207 -12.86 19.35 -16.53
C GLU A 207 -11.72 20.29 -16.10
N GLU A 208 -11.92 21.04 -15.01
CA GLU A 208 -10.98 22.02 -14.51
C GLU A 208 -9.73 21.36 -13.90
N ARG A 209 -8.59 21.92 -14.30
CA ARG A 209 -7.24 21.48 -13.92
C ARG A 209 -6.67 22.36 -12.81
N PRO A 210 -5.56 21.97 -12.16
CA PRO A 210 -5.03 22.72 -11.02
C PRO A 210 -4.64 24.18 -11.33
N GLN A 211 -4.39 24.55 -12.59
CA GLN A 211 -4.17 25.94 -13.01
C GLN A 211 -5.44 26.80 -13.05
N HIS A 212 -6.63 26.19 -13.07
CA HIS A 212 -7.88 26.94 -12.96
C HIS A 212 -8.07 27.34 -11.50
N PRO A 213 -8.62 28.52 -11.20
CA PRO A 213 -8.89 28.94 -9.83
C PRO A 213 -9.90 28.00 -9.15
N VAL A 214 -9.83 27.93 -7.82
CA VAL A 214 -10.88 27.27 -7.02
C VAL A 214 -12.01 28.26 -6.79
N SER A 215 -13.26 27.84 -6.95
CA SER A 215 -14.42 28.67 -6.60
C SER A 215 -14.70 28.57 -5.10
N CYS A 216 -14.32 29.60 -4.37
CA CYS A 216 -14.65 29.74 -2.95
C CYS A 216 -16.15 29.99 -2.75
N GLU A 217 -16.78 30.70 -3.69
CA GLU A 217 -18.20 31.06 -3.69
C GLU A 217 -19.08 29.82 -3.77
N ALA A 218 -18.73 28.85 -4.62
CA ALA A 218 -19.47 27.60 -4.71
C ALA A 218 -19.35 26.76 -3.42
N ILE A 219 -18.16 26.72 -2.80
CA ILE A 219 -17.98 26.02 -1.52
C ILE A 219 -18.79 26.71 -0.42
N LYS A 220 -18.77 28.05 -0.38
CA LYS A 220 -19.54 28.85 0.57
C LYS A 220 -21.04 28.64 0.44
N ALA A 221 -21.57 28.68 -0.79
CA ALA A 221 -22.99 28.40 -1.03
C ALA A 221 -23.39 26.98 -0.57
N VAL A 222 -22.52 25.98 -0.75
CA VAL A 222 -22.75 24.63 -0.22
C VAL A 222 -22.72 24.62 1.31
N ALA A 223 -21.74 25.29 1.94
CA ALA A 223 -21.62 25.37 3.39
C ALA A 223 -22.82 26.06 4.07
N GLU A 224 -23.38 27.10 3.45
CA GLU A 224 -24.57 27.80 3.94
C GLU A 224 -25.86 27.00 3.70
N THR A 225 -25.84 26.06 2.76
CA THR A 225 -27.02 25.25 2.39
C THR A 225 -27.19 24.01 3.27
N LEU A 226 -26.09 23.41 3.71
CA LEU A 226 -26.10 22.14 4.46
C LEU A 226 -26.08 22.37 5.97
N SER A 227 -26.67 21.44 6.71
CA SER A 227 -26.59 21.34 8.17
C SER A 227 -25.42 20.48 8.63
N ILE A 228 -24.90 19.59 7.77
CA ILE A 228 -23.70 18.79 8.05
C ILE A 228 -22.40 19.58 7.79
N PRO A 229 -21.28 19.23 8.44
CA PRO A 229 -19.98 19.86 8.19
C PRO A 229 -19.56 19.78 6.71
N VAL A 230 -19.22 20.94 6.15
CA VAL A 230 -18.55 21.06 4.84
C VAL A 230 -17.05 21.22 5.05
N ILE A 231 -16.27 20.43 4.30
CA ILE A 231 -14.80 20.48 4.31
C ILE A 231 -14.34 21.10 2.98
N ALA A 232 -13.73 22.28 3.06
CA ALA A 232 -13.24 22.98 1.87
C ALA A 232 -11.95 22.32 1.32
N ASN A 233 -11.87 22.17 0.01
CA ASN A 233 -10.70 21.60 -0.67
C ASN A 233 -10.40 22.32 -2.00
N GLY A 234 -9.11 22.34 -2.36
CA GLY A 234 -8.63 22.90 -3.62
C GLY A 234 -7.76 24.15 -3.48
N GLY A 235 -7.56 24.67 -2.26
CA GLY A 235 -6.83 25.92 -2.02
C GLY A 235 -5.30 25.85 -2.09
N SER A 236 -4.67 24.67 -2.12
CA SER A 236 -3.20 24.58 -2.18
C SER A 236 -2.61 25.35 -3.36
N HIS A 237 -1.46 26.03 -3.14
CA HIS A 237 -0.79 26.96 -4.06
C HIS A 237 -1.47 28.33 -4.16
N ASP A 238 -2.73 28.35 -4.61
CA ASP A 238 -3.41 29.60 -4.96
C ASP A 238 -3.83 30.39 -3.71
N HIS A 239 -4.21 29.66 -2.65
CA HIS A 239 -4.62 30.23 -1.37
C HIS A 239 -3.72 29.77 -0.23
N ILE A 240 -3.27 28.51 -0.22
CA ILE A 240 -2.56 27.89 0.90
C ILE A 240 -1.10 27.66 0.54
N GLN A 241 -0.21 28.45 1.16
CA GLN A 241 1.25 28.35 1.07
C GLN A 241 1.92 28.22 2.46
N LYS A 242 1.26 28.72 3.51
CA LYS A 242 1.68 28.60 4.93
C LYS A 242 0.49 28.21 5.82
N TYR A 243 0.77 27.88 7.08
CA TYR A 243 -0.24 27.42 8.04
C TYR A 243 -1.44 28.36 8.19
N LEU A 244 -1.18 29.68 8.35
CA LEU A 244 -2.24 30.68 8.59
C LEU A 244 -3.26 30.74 7.43
N ASP A 245 -2.79 30.50 6.21
CA ASP A 245 -3.65 30.55 5.02
C ASP A 245 -4.74 29.46 5.04
N ILE A 246 -4.55 28.39 5.82
CA ILE A 246 -5.56 27.35 5.99
C ILE A 246 -6.81 27.94 6.65
N GLU A 247 -6.64 28.79 7.67
CA GLU A 247 -7.74 29.47 8.34
C GLU A 247 -8.36 30.55 7.44
N ASP A 248 -7.54 31.30 6.70
CA ASP A 248 -8.04 32.29 5.73
C ASP A 248 -8.92 31.62 4.66
N PHE A 249 -8.47 30.47 4.12
CA PHE A 249 -9.25 29.69 3.16
C PHE A 249 -10.53 29.10 3.78
N ARG A 250 -10.49 28.68 5.05
CA ARG A 250 -11.68 28.23 5.79
C ARG A 250 -12.71 29.35 5.91
N GLN A 251 -12.27 30.56 6.27
CA GLN A 251 -13.13 31.73 6.42
C GLN A 251 -13.73 32.17 5.08
N ALA A 252 -12.90 32.25 4.02
CA ALA A 252 -13.36 32.63 2.68
C ALA A 252 -14.45 31.71 2.12
N THR A 253 -14.41 30.43 2.51
CA THR A 253 -15.37 29.41 2.07
C THR A 253 -16.51 29.16 3.06
N ALA A 254 -16.53 29.85 4.21
CA ALA A 254 -17.44 29.59 5.34
C ALA A 254 -17.50 28.11 5.77
N ALA A 255 -16.47 27.32 5.44
CA ALA A 255 -16.47 25.89 5.67
C ALA A 255 -16.16 25.56 7.13
N SER A 256 -16.56 24.37 7.56
CA SER A 256 -16.29 23.91 8.92
C SER A 256 -14.84 23.50 9.13
N SER A 257 -14.20 22.93 8.10
CA SER A 257 -12.83 22.40 8.14
C SER A 257 -12.16 22.55 6.78
N VAL A 258 -10.84 22.34 6.72
CA VAL A 258 -10.08 22.41 5.47
C VAL A 258 -9.31 21.12 5.23
N MET A 259 -9.40 20.61 4.00
CA MET A 259 -8.64 19.48 3.51
C MET A 259 -7.55 19.93 2.55
N VAL A 260 -6.30 19.59 2.86
CA VAL A 260 -5.10 20.04 2.13
C VAL A 260 -4.44 18.86 1.40
N ALA A 261 -4.17 19.02 0.11
CA ALA A 261 -3.57 18.00 -0.75
C ALA A 261 -2.16 18.39 -1.20
N ARG A 262 -2.03 19.20 -2.25
CA ARG A 262 -0.74 19.52 -2.89
C ARG A 262 0.26 20.16 -1.93
N ALA A 263 -0.18 21.11 -1.10
CA ALA A 263 0.72 21.77 -0.15
C ALA A 263 1.31 20.77 0.86
N ALA A 264 0.51 19.82 1.34
CA ALA A 264 0.97 18.75 2.23
C ALA A 264 1.85 17.72 1.51
N MET A 265 1.57 17.42 0.23
CA MET A 265 2.42 16.57 -0.60
C MET A 265 3.82 17.18 -0.81
N TRP A 266 3.90 18.51 -0.93
CA TRP A 266 5.16 19.23 -1.10
C TRP A 266 5.92 19.36 0.22
N ASN A 267 5.21 19.71 1.29
CA ASN A 267 5.76 19.75 2.63
C ASN A 267 4.66 19.48 3.67
N PRO A 268 4.62 18.27 4.29
CA PRO A 268 3.59 17.93 5.29
C PRO A 268 3.66 18.78 6.56
N SER A 269 4.74 19.53 6.79
CA SER A 269 4.77 20.53 7.87
C SER A 269 3.89 21.75 7.64
N ILE A 270 3.13 21.80 6.52
CA ILE A 270 2.09 22.81 6.30
C ILE A 270 1.03 22.84 7.41
N PHE A 271 0.85 21.72 8.12
CA PHE A 271 -0.07 21.62 9.26
C PHE A 271 0.54 22.15 10.57
N LEU A 272 1.83 22.47 10.61
CA LEU A 272 2.51 22.91 11.83
C LEU A 272 2.27 24.40 12.08
N LYS A 273 1.68 24.71 13.22
CA LYS A 273 1.29 26.09 13.60
C LYS A 273 2.47 27.04 13.67
N GLU A 274 3.63 26.54 14.09
CA GLU A 274 4.87 27.30 14.24
C GLU A 274 5.55 27.63 12.90
N GLY A 275 5.05 27.06 11.79
CA GLY A 275 5.54 27.31 10.44
C GLY A 275 6.26 26.11 9.81
N LEU A 276 6.58 26.25 8.52
CA LEU A 276 7.18 25.18 7.73
C LEU A 276 8.55 24.77 8.28
N ARG A 277 8.79 23.47 8.34
CA ARG A 277 10.09 22.89 8.65
C ARG A 277 10.96 22.80 7.39
N PRO A 278 12.30 22.89 7.53
CA PRO A 278 13.22 22.66 6.42
C PRO A 278 12.94 21.33 5.73
N LEU A 279 12.96 21.33 4.39
CA LEU A 279 12.57 20.16 3.61
C LEU A 279 13.45 18.94 3.90
N GLU A 280 14.74 19.14 4.19
CA GLU A 280 15.66 18.08 4.59
C GLU A 280 15.19 17.35 5.87
N GLU A 281 14.78 18.10 6.91
CA GLU A 281 14.26 17.51 8.15
C GLU A 281 13.02 16.65 7.86
N VAL A 282 12.12 17.18 7.04
CA VAL A 282 10.85 16.55 6.66
C VAL A 282 11.10 15.27 5.87
N MET A 283 11.97 15.30 4.87
CA MET A 283 12.33 14.13 4.05
C MET A 283 13.00 13.05 4.89
N GLN A 284 13.92 13.41 5.81
CA GLN A 284 14.53 12.43 6.69
C GLN A 284 13.50 11.76 7.61
N LYS A 285 12.55 12.50 8.19
CA LYS A 285 11.46 11.91 8.99
C LYS A 285 10.56 10.99 8.15
N TYR A 286 10.23 11.41 6.92
CA TYR A 286 9.47 10.58 5.98
C TYR A 286 10.19 9.26 5.68
N ILE A 287 11.50 9.30 5.38
CA ILE A 287 12.30 8.10 5.11
C ILE A 287 12.34 7.19 6.34
N ARG A 288 12.48 7.73 7.55
CA ARG A 288 12.46 6.93 8.79
C ARG A 288 11.16 6.13 8.91
N TYR A 289 10.00 6.75 8.71
CA TYR A 289 8.73 6.01 8.68
C TYR A 289 8.66 5.02 7.53
N ALA A 290 9.15 5.38 6.34
CA ALA A 290 9.15 4.47 5.20
C ALA A 290 9.96 3.20 5.47
N VAL A 291 11.10 3.28 6.16
CA VAL A 291 11.89 2.10 6.55
C VAL A 291 11.21 1.33 7.68
N GLN A 292 10.80 2.00 8.76
CA GLN A 292 10.16 1.38 9.93
C GLN A 292 8.91 0.57 9.56
N TYR A 293 8.14 1.06 8.60
CA TYR A 293 6.91 0.42 8.14
C TYR A 293 7.07 -0.29 6.80
N GLU A 294 8.30 -0.63 6.39
CA GLU A 294 8.63 -1.35 5.15
C GLU A 294 7.84 -0.87 3.92
N ASN A 295 7.75 0.45 3.75
CA ASN A 295 7.10 1.05 2.60
C ASN A 295 7.89 0.72 1.33
N HIS A 296 7.18 0.40 0.25
CA HIS A 296 7.83 0.00 -1.00
C HIS A 296 8.71 1.14 -1.55
N TYR A 297 9.97 0.84 -1.87
CA TYR A 297 10.96 1.88 -2.23
C TYR A 297 10.51 2.78 -3.39
N THR A 298 9.81 2.24 -4.39
CA THR A 298 9.29 3.05 -5.51
C THR A 298 8.23 4.06 -5.07
N ASN A 299 7.42 3.73 -4.05
CA ASN A 299 6.46 4.65 -3.46
C ASN A 299 7.17 5.73 -2.62
N THR A 300 8.15 5.31 -1.81
CA THR A 300 9.02 6.23 -1.05
C THR A 300 9.68 7.24 -1.99
N LYS A 301 10.32 6.75 -3.06
CA LYS A 301 10.95 7.56 -4.10
C LYS A 301 9.96 8.52 -4.76
N TYR A 302 8.77 8.04 -5.13
CA TYR A 302 7.75 8.89 -5.74
C TYR A 302 7.41 10.10 -4.86
N CYS A 303 7.16 9.89 -3.56
CA CYS A 303 6.80 10.95 -2.63
C CYS A 303 7.96 11.94 -2.40
N LEU A 304 9.19 11.44 -2.24
CA LEU A 304 10.37 12.30 -2.12
C LEU A 304 10.59 13.16 -3.38
N CYS A 305 10.33 12.61 -4.57
CA CYS A 305 10.37 13.40 -5.80
C CYS A 305 9.28 14.50 -5.81
N GLN A 306 8.09 14.25 -5.24
CA GLN A 306 7.05 15.28 -5.11
C GLN A 306 7.42 16.36 -4.11
N MET A 307 8.23 16.06 -3.09
CA MET A 307 8.76 17.03 -2.14
C MET A 307 9.86 17.88 -2.78
N LEU A 308 10.82 17.25 -3.46
CA LEU A 308 11.95 17.95 -4.08
C LEU A 308 11.51 18.88 -5.22
N ARG A 309 10.54 18.48 -6.06
CA ARG A 309 10.04 19.26 -7.21
C ARG A 309 11.17 19.87 -8.05
N GLU A 310 11.43 21.16 -7.86
CA GLU A 310 12.41 21.98 -8.56
C GLU A 310 13.85 21.62 -8.14
N GLN A 311 14.03 20.99 -6.98
CA GLN A 311 15.32 20.53 -6.44
C GLN A 311 15.72 19.14 -6.93
N LEU A 312 15.01 18.54 -7.88
CA LEU A 312 15.36 17.22 -8.44
C LEU A 312 16.72 17.20 -9.15
N GLU A 313 17.16 18.33 -9.68
CA GLU A 313 18.47 18.47 -10.32
C GLU A 313 19.64 18.62 -9.33
N SER A 314 19.35 18.78 -8.04
CA SER A 314 20.36 18.83 -6.99
C SER A 314 21.15 17.51 -6.89
N PRO A 315 22.36 17.51 -6.28
CA PRO A 315 23.11 16.28 -6.06
C PRO A 315 22.28 15.19 -5.36
N GLN A 316 21.52 15.55 -4.32
CA GLN A 316 20.60 14.63 -3.62
C GLN A 316 19.47 14.14 -4.54
N GLY A 317 18.87 15.01 -5.34
CA GLY A 317 17.82 14.64 -6.28
C GLY A 317 18.28 13.62 -7.34
N ARG A 318 19.52 13.76 -7.83
CA ARG A 318 20.15 12.79 -8.76
C ARG A 318 20.41 11.44 -8.10
N LEU A 319 20.91 11.43 -6.86
CA LEU A 319 21.11 10.19 -6.09
C LEU A 319 19.78 9.47 -5.86
N LEU A 320 18.73 10.20 -5.45
CA LEU A 320 17.39 9.65 -5.30
C LEU A 320 16.86 9.08 -6.63
N HIS A 321 17.09 9.77 -7.75
CA HIS A 321 16.66 9.31 -9.07
C HIS A 321 17.40 8.03 -9.49
N ALA A 322 18.67 7.86 -9.12
CA ALA A 322 19.43 6.65 -9.40
C ALA A 322 18.99 5.46 -8.52
N ALA A 323 18.56 5.70 -7.28
CA ALA A 323 18.27 4.67 -6.29
C ALA A 323 17.24 3.61 -6.75
N GLN A 324 17.58 2.33 -6.57
CA GLN A 324 16.80 1.13 -6.91
C GLN A 324 16.42 0.29 -5.69
N SER A 325 16.74 0.75 -4.48
CA SER A 325 16.42 0.08 -3.22
C SER A 325 16.14 1.07 -2.10
N SER A 326 15.48 0.63 -1.02
CA SER A 326 15.29 1.47 0.18
C SER A 326 16.62 1.85 0.83
N GLN A 327 17.63 0.98 0.74
CA GLN A 327 18.98 1.23 1.24
C GLN A 327 19.63 2.39 0.50
N GLU A 328 19.65 2.36 -0.84
CA GLU A 328 20.22 3.45 -1.65
C GLU A 328 19.49 4.78 -1.44
N ILE A 329 18.17 4.75 -1.21
CA ILE A 329 17.41 5.94 -0.79
C ILE A 329 17.93 6.45 0.56
N CYS A 330 18.16 5.58 1.54
CA CYS A 330 18.68 6.01 2.84
C CYS A 330 20.09 6.59 2.72
N GLU A 331 20.97 5.96 1.95
CA GLU A 331 22.34 6.44 1.68
C GLU A 331 22.33 7.84 1.04
N ALA A 332 21.45 8.07 0.05
CA ALA A 332 21.30 9.37 -0.60
C ALA A 332 20.93 10.53 0.37
N PHE A 333 20.35 10.21 1.53
CA PHE A 333 19.93 11.17 2.56
C PHE A 333 20.72 11.02 3.88
N GLY A 334 21.86 10.33 3.87
CA GLY A 334 22.71 10.18 5.06
C GLY A 334 22.10 9.32 6.17
N LEU A 335 21.17 8.41 5.82
CA LEU A 335 20.44 7.53 6.73
C LEU A 335 20.86 6.05 6.62
N GLY A 336 22.02 5.76 6.03
CA GLY A 336 22.51 4.38 5.84
C GLY A 336 22.64 3.61 7.17
N ALA A 337 23.28 4.21 8.19
CA ALA A 337 23.42 3.58 9.51
C ALA A 337 22.06 3.28 10.17
N PHE A 338 21.11 4.21 10.06
CA PHE A 338 19.74 4.02 10.55
C PHE A 338 19.04 2.87 9.83
N TYR A 339 19.21 2.75 8.50
CA TYR A 339 18.63 1.66 7.73
C TYR A 339 19.14 0.29 8.17
N GLU A 340 20.45 0.16 8.39
CA GLU A 340 21.07 -1.09 8.85
C GLU A 340 20.57 -1.48 10.25
N GLU A 341 20.53 -0.53 11.18
CA GLU A 341 20.04 -0.73 12.54
C GLU A 341 18.57 -1.18 12.55
N MET A 342 17.70 -0.43 11.87
CA MET A 342 16.28 -0.73 11.80
C MET A 342 16.01 -2.08 11.12
N THR A 343 16.72 -2.38 10.03
CA THR A 343 16.58 -3.67 9.35
C THR A 343 17.00 -4.84 10.24
N ARG A 344 18.07 -4.67 11.03
CA ARG A 344 18.52 -5.68 12.01
C ARG A 344 17.47 -5.90 13.11
N GLU A 345 16.89 -4.82 13.62
CA GLU A 345 15.82 -4.88 14.63
C GLU A 345 14.59 -5.63 14.10
N LEU A 346 14.11 -5.28 12.90
CA LEU A 346 12.97 -5.95 12.27
C LEU A 346 13.24 -7.44 11.99
N ASN A 347 14.45 -7.79 11.57
CA ASN A 347 14.85 -9.18 11.37
C ASN A 347 14.93 -9.96 12.70
N THR A 348 15.36 -9.31 13.77
CA THR A 348 15.38 -9.91 15.12
C THR A 348 13.96 -10.20 15.60
N ARG A 349 13.04 -9.24 15.46
CA ARG A 349 11.62 -9.44 15.78
C ARG A 349 10.99 -10.58 14.99
N ARG A 350 11.32 -10.70 13.70
CA ARG A 350 10.88 -11.84 12.86
C ARG A 350 11.40 -13.18 13.40
N ALA A 351 12.68 -13.25 13.75
CA ALA A 351 13.27 -14.47 14.30
C ALA A 351 12.63 -14.86 15.64
N GLU A 352 12.37 -13.89 16.52
CA GLU A 352 11.68 -14.11 17.80
C GLU A 352 10.25 -14.60 17.59
N LEU A 353 9.50 -14.00 16.66
CA LEU A 353 8.14 -14.44 16.35
C LEU A 353 8.12 -15.87 15.79
N LEU A 354 9.01 -16.17 14.86
CA LEU A 354 9.19 -17.52 14.31
C LEU A 354 9.58 -18.54 15.39
N ALA A 355 10.29 -18.13 16.44
CA ALA A 355 10.62 -18.99 17.58
C ALA A 355 9.44 -19.18 18.55
N ARG A 356 8.53 -18.19 18.67
CA ARG A 356 7.37 -18.21 19.58
C ARG A 356 6.17 -18.96 19.02
N THR A 357 5.97 -18.91 17.71
CA THR A 357 5.15 -19.90 17.03
C THR A 357 6.04 -21.10 16.79
N PRO A 358 6.01 -22.18 17.60
CA PRO A 358 6.51 -23.45 17.10
C PRO A 358 5.78 -23.62 15.77
N GLU A 359 6.52 -23.57 14.66
CA GLU A 359 5.98 -23.97 13.38
C GLU A 359 5.27 -25.30 13.70
N ALA A 360 3.99 -25.38 13.43
CA ALA A 360 3.43 -26.68 13.09
C ALA A 360 4.17 -27.05 11.79
N VAL A 361 5.43 -27.49 11.94
CA VAL A 361 6.09 -28.39 11.03
C VAL A 361 5.12 -29.55 11.06
N GLY A 362 4.14 -29.53 10.15
CA GLY A 362 3.22 -30.64 10.02
C GLY A 362 4.14 -31.80 9.77
N GLU A 363 4.27 -32.70 10.75
CA GLU A 363 5.10 -33.87 10.57
C GLU A 363 4.71 -34.50 9.24
N PRO A 364 5.68 -34.98 8.44
CA PRO A 364 5.37 -35.60 7.16
C PRO A 364 4.31 -36.68 7.39
N ALA A 365 3.09 -36.39 6.96
CA ALA A 365 1.95 -37.26 7.18
C ALA A 365 1.62 -37.91 5.84
N GLU A 366 1.69 -39.23 5.81
CA GLU A 366 1.24 -40.01 4.68
C GLU A 366 -0.29 -40.03 4.68
N ASP A 367 -0.89 -39.60 3.58
CA ASP A 367 -2.34 -39.69 3.42
C ASP A 367 -2.76 -41.11 2.97
N PRO A 368 -4.07 -41.46 3.02
CA PRO A 368 -4.54 -42.78 2.62
C PRO A 368 -4.25 -43.16 1.15
N SER A 369 -3.76 -42.22 0.33
CA SER A 369 -3.37 -42.42 -1.06
C SER A 369 -1.86 -42.60 -1.24
N GLY A 370 -1.10 -42.68 -0.14
CA GLY A 370 0.35 -42.87 -0.15
C GLY A 370 1.13 -41.60 -0.50
N VAL A 371 0.55 -40.40 -0.37
CA VAL A 371 1.25 -39.14 -0.63
C VAL A 371 1.70 -38.53 0.69
N ILE A 372 3.00 -38.26 0.82
CA ILE A 372 3.57 -37.58 1.98
C ILE A 372 3.30 -36.09 1.85
N LYS A 373 2.57 -35.54 2.82
CA LYS A 373 2.13 -34.14 2.81
C LYS A 373 2.71 -33.36 3.98
N MET A 374 3.08 -32.10 3.71
CA MET A 374 3.54 -31.15 4.71
C MET A 374 3.16 -29.71 4.28
N ALA A 375 2.84 -28.85 5.25
CA ALA A 375 2.50 -27.46 4.95
C ALA A 375 3.78 -26.63 4.72
N VAL A 376 4.19 -26.47 3.45
CA VAL A 376 5.40 -25.72 3.10
C VAL A 376 5.17 -24.74 1.96
N LYS A 377 5.77 -23.56 2.04
CA LYS A 377 5.95 -22.65 0.91
C LYS A 377 7.42 -22.41 0.62
N PHE A 378 7.74 -22.23 -0.65
CA PHE A 378 9.06 -21.76 -1.04
C PHE A 378 9.11 -20.23 -0.91
N ASP A 379 9.80 -19.74 0.12
CA ASP A 379 10.16 -18.32 0.24
C ASP A 379 11.54 -18.09 -0.37
N ARG A 380 11.58 -17.37 -1.50
CA ARG A 380 12.83 -17.06 -2.22
C ARG A 380 13.88 -16.35 -1.34
N ARG A 381 13.46 -15.60 -0.31
CA ARG A 381 14.36 -14.85 0.59
C ARG A 381 15.15 -15.78 1.53
N ALA A 382 14.66 -16.99 1.75
CA ALA A 382 15.31 -17.99 2.62
C ALA A 382 16.43 -18.78 1.90
N TYR A 383 16.67 -18.56 0.61
CA TYR A 383 17.62 -19.33 -0.20
C TYR A 383 18.58 -18.41 -0.96
N SER A 384 19.80 -18.90 -1.23
CA SER A 384 20.76 -18.20 -2.09
C SER A 384 20.20 -18.02 -3.52
N PRO A 385 20.53 -16.91 -4.22
CA PRO A 385 20.11 -16.72 -5.62
C PRO A 385 20.50 -17.88 -6.55
N GLN A 386 21.56 -18.62 -6.22
CA GLN A 386 22.13 -19.66 -7.08
C GLN A 386 21.62 -21.08 -6.77
N ILE A 387 20.96 -21.28 -5.62
CA ILE A 387 20.54 -22.61 -5.14
C ILE A 387 19.02 -22.60 -4.96
N THR A 388 18.35 -23.69 -5.39
CA THR A 388 16.92 -23.87 -5.17
C THR A 388 16.64 -25.31 -4.73
N PRO A 389 15.58 -25.55 -3.93
CA PRO A 389 15.19 -26.89 -3.50
C PRO A 389 15.07 -27.91 -4.65
N LYS A 390 14.48 -27.54 -5.80
CA LYS A 390 14.43 -28.42 -6.99
C LYS A 390 15.82 -28.83 -7.49
N MET A 391 16.80 -27.94 -7.42
CA MET A 391 18.18 -28.26 -7.82
C MET A 391 18.83 -29.21 -6.81
N CYS A 392 18.65 -28.96 -5.51
CA CYS A 392 19.14 -29.85 -4.44
C CYS A 392 18.58 -31.26 -4.60
N LEU A 393 17.26 -31.39 -4.82
CA LEU A 393 16.60 -32.67 -5.02
C LEU A 393 17.08 -33.39 -6.28
N LEU A 394 17.27 -32.66 -7.38
CA LEU A 394 17.78 -33.23 -8.64
C LEU A 394 19.21 -33.77 -8.48
N GLU A 395 20.10 -33.01 -7.85
CA GLU A 395 21.48 -33.47 -7.61
C GLU A 395 21.53 -34.66 -6.66
N TRP A 396 20.69 -34.66 -5.61
CA TRP A 396 20.58 -35.81 -4.73
C TRP A 396 20.14 -37.07 -5.49
N CYS A 397 19.09 -37.00 -6.31
CA CYS A 397 18.68 -38.14 -7.15
C CYS A 397 19.82 -38.66 -8.04
N ARG A 398 20.62 -37.75 -8.62
CA ARG A 398 21.79 -38.15 -9.43
C ARG A 398 22.84 -38.88 -8.61
N LYS A 399 23.15 -38.37 -7.41
CA LYS A 399 24.13 -38.97 -6.50
C LYS A 399 23.71 -40.38 -6.07
N GLU A 400 22.43 -40.55 -5.78
CA GLU A 400 21.83 -41.84 -5.39
C GLU A 400 21.48 -42.74 -6.59
N LYS A 401 21.81 -42.33 -7.82
CA LYS A 401 21.51 -43.05 -9.07
C LYS A 401 20.02 -43.37 -9.26
N LEU A 402 19.15 -42.50 -8.74
CA LEU A 402 17.70 -42.57 -8.90
C LEU A 402 17.26 -41.91 -10.21
N ALA A 403 16.06 -42.27 -10.67
CA ALA A 403 15.40 -41.53 -11.74
C ALA A 403 15.21 -40.06 -11.36
N GLN A 404 15.21 -39.18 -12.35
CA GLN A 404 14.99 -37.76 -12.14
C GLN A 404 13.61 -37.49 -11.49
N PRO A 405 13.50 -36.50 -10.59
CA PRO A 405 12.20 -36.14 -10.00
C PRO A 405 11.18 -35.73 -11.06
N VAL A 406 9.99 -36.32 -11.02
CA VAL A 406 8.87 -35.99 -11.92
C VAL A 406 7.84 -35.14 -11.18
N TYR A 407 7.40 -34.04 -11.80
CA TYR A 407 6.46 -33.09 -11.19
C TYR A 407 5.15 -33.05 -11.96
N ASP A 408 4.06 -33.35 -11.27
CA ASP A 408 2.69 -33.20 -11.77
C ASP A 408 2.04 -32.00 -11.07
N THR A 409 1.65 -30.98 -11.84
CA THR A 409 1.12 -29.72 -11.29
C THR A 409 -0.29 -29.47 -11.76
N VAL A 410 -1.19 -29.25 -10.81
CA VAL A 410 -2.60 -28.91 -11.06
C VAL A 410 -2.84 -27.43 -10.75
N GLN A 411 -3.64 -26.77 -11.59
CA GLN A 411 -4.13 -25.42 -11.33
C GLN A 411 -5.59 -25.47 -10.88
N ARG A 412 -5.90 -24.80 -9.77
CA ARG A 412 -7.26 -24.67 -9.24
C ARG A 412 -8.04 -23.60 -10.02
N PRO A 413 -9.21 -23.89 -10.61
CA PRO A 413 -9.94 -22.95 -11.45
C PRO A 413 -10.42 -21.66 -10.75
N LEU A 414 -10.78 -21.75 -9.46
CA LEU A 414 -11.39 -20.65 -8.70
C LEU A 414 -10.44 -19.46 -8.47
N ASP A 415 -9.21 -19.73 -8.08
CA ASP A 415 -8.21 -18.72 -7.69
C ASP A 415 -6.91 -18.81 -8.50
N ARG A 416 -6.88 -19.70 -9.49
CA ARG A 416 -5.75 -19.92 -10.41
C ARG A 416 -4.45 -20.31 -9.69
N LEU A 417 -4.52 -20.78 -8.45
CA LEU A 417 -3.36 -21.27 -7.70
C LEU A 417 -2.94 -22.67 -8.16
N PHE A 418 -1.68 -23.01 -7.92
CA PHE A 418 -1.01 -24.22 -8.36
C PHE A 418 -0.64 -25.09 -7.17
N CYS A 419 -0.76 -26.40 -7.32
CA CYS A 419 -0.23 -27.39 -6.39
C CYS A 419 0.54 -28.43 -7.20
N SER A 420 1.73 -28.81 -6.73
CA SER A 420 2.61 -29.75 -7.42
C SER A 420 2.84 -30.97 -6.54
N VAL A 421 2.82 -32.14 -7.16
CA VAL A 421 3.25 -33.42 -6.56
C VAL A 421 4.57 -33.79 -7.21
N VAL A 422 5.59 -34.06 -6.41
CA VAL A 422 6.86 -34.62 -6.91
C VAL A 422 6.92 -36.10 -6.62
N THR A 423 7.27 -36.90 -7.62
CA THR A 423 7.49 -38.34 -7.50
C THR A 423 8.99 -38.64 -7.56
N VAL A 424 9.50 -39.33 -6.55
CA VAL A 424 10.92 -39.73 -6.43
C VAL A 424 11.00 -41.14 -5.84
N ALA A 425 11.63 -42.06 -6.56
CA ALA A 425 11.71 -43.48 -6.19
C ALA A 425 10.33 -44.06 -5.82
N GLU A 426 9.36 -43.85 -6.72
CA GLU A 426 7.95 -44.29 -6.58
C GLU A 426 7.14 -43.65 -5.44
N GLN A 427 7.78 -42.87 -4.56
CA GLN A 427 7.13 -42.14 -3.48
C GLN A 427 6.72 -40.72 -3.91
N LYS A 428 5.52 -40.31 -3.52
CA LYS A 428 4.95 -38.99 -3.84
C LYS A 428 5.02 -38.03 -2.65
N TYR A 429 5.32 -36.77 -2.95
CA TYR A 429 5.44 -35.69 -1.98
C TYR A 429 4.69 -34.44 -2.45
N GLN A 430 3.96 -33.79 -1.55
CA GLN A 430 3.13 -32.63 -1.91
C GLN A 430 3.05 -31.62 -0.76
N SER A 431 3.10 -30.32 -1.10
CA SER A 431 2.71 -29.29 -0.13
C SER A 431 1.20 -29.24 0.05
N THR A 432 0.73 -29.07 1.28
CA THR A 432 -0.70 -28.78 1.55
C THR A 432 -1.06 -27.33 1.21
N LEU A 433 -0.07 -26.47 0.99
CA LEU A 433 -0.24 -25.06 0.63
C LEU A 433 -0.23 -24.90 -0.89
N TRP A 434 -1.14 -24.06 -1.40
CA TRP A 434 -1.24 -23.74 -2.82
C TRP A 434 -0.42 -22.48 -3.14
N ASP A 435 0.19 -22.44 -4.33
CA ASP A 435 1.16 -21.43 -4.77
C ASP A 435 0.70 -20.66 -6.00
N LYS A 436 1.27 -19.47 -6.24
CA LYS A 436 0.80 -18.56 -7.31
C LYS A 436 1.34 -18.89 -8.69
N SER A 437 2.35 -19.74 -8.77
CA SER A 437 2.91 -20.19 -10.04
C SER A 437 3.32 -21.64 -9.94
N LYS A 438 3.28 -22.33 -11.09
CA LYS A 438 3.81 -23.69 -11.25
C LYS A 438 5.23 -23.81 -10.68
N LYS A 439 6.11 -22.82 -10.95
CA LYS A 439 7.50 -22.83 -10.48
C LYS A 439 7.60 -22.84 -8.95
N LEU A 440 6.78 -22.06 -8.25
CA LEU A 440 6.77 -22.01 -6.78
C LEU A 440 6.22 -23.32 -6.19
N ALA A 441 5.13 -23.83 -6.76
CA ALA A 441 4.52 -25.09 -6.33
C ALA A 441 5.49 -26.27 -6.45
N GLU A 442 6.26 -26.35 -7.54
CA GLU A 442 7.28 -27.39 -7.73
C GLU A 442 8.44 -27.25 -6.72
N GLN A 443 8.83 -26.03 -6.35
CA GLN A 443 9.84 -25.82 -5.30
C GLN A 443 9.31 -26.26 -3.93
N ALA A 444 8.05 -25.94 -3.61
CA ALA A 444 7.42 -26.37 -2.37
C ALA A 444 7.35 -27.92 -2.29
N ALA A 445 6.95 -28.60 -3.36
CA ALA A 445 6.94 -30.06 -3.42
C ALA A 445 8.34 -30.67 -3.24
N ALA A 446 9.37 -30.07 -3.85
CA ALA A 446 10.75 -30.49 -3.66
C ALA A 446 11.20 -30.36 -2.20
N ILE A 447 10.81 -29.28 -1.51
CA ILE A 447 11.08 -29.13 -0.08
C ILE A 447 10.43 -30.25 0.73
N VAL A 448 9.17 -30.62 0.43
CA VAL A 448 8.50 -31.72 1.13
C VAL A 448 9.27 -33.03 1.01
N CYS A 449 9.78 -33.34 -0.19
CA CYS A 449 10.61 -34.52 -0.40
C CYS A 449 11.95 -34.45 0.36
N LEU A 450 12.61 -33.29 0.38
CA LEU A 450 13.92 -33.15 1.04
C LEU A 450 13.80 -33.26 2.56
N ARG A 451 12.85 -32.55 3.17
CA ARG A 451 12.66 -32.58 4.63
C ARG A 451 12.18 -33.94 5.15
N SER A 452 11.25 -34.58 4.45
CA SER A 452 10.76 -35.92 4.83
C SER A 452 11.87 -36.98 4.78
N ARG A 453 12.95 -36.72 4.05
CA ARG A 453 14.16 -37.55 3.97
C ARG A 453 15.32 -37.04 4.81
N GLY A 454 15.15 -35.95 5.56
CA GLY A 454 16.21 -35.33 6.36
C GLY A 454 17.38 -34.77 5.54
N LEU A 455 17.12 -34.36 4.28
CA LEU A 455 18.13 -33.87 3.35
C LEU A 455 18.19 -32.33 3.36
N PRO A 456 19.37 -31.72 3.10
CA PRO A 456 19.51 -30.27 3.01
C PRO A 456 18.71 -29.72 1.81
N GLU A 457 18.03 -28.60 2.02
CA GLU A 457 17.20 -27.93 1.02
C GLU A 457 17.89 -26.72 0.36
N GLY A 458 19.11 -26.39 0.80
CA GLY A 458 19.88 -25.26 0.31
C GLY A 458 19.44 -23.94 0.94
N ARG A 459 18.85 -24.00 2.14
CA ARG A 459 18.42 -22.84 2.92
C ARG A 459 19.65 -22.06 3.40
N LEU A 460 19.55 -20.74 3.50
CA LEU A 460 20.63 -19.90 4.02
C LEU A 460 21.02 -20.36 5.43
N GLY A 461 22.30 -20.73 5.63
CA GLY A 461 22.83 -21.26 6.88
C GLY A 461 23.06 -22.78 6.89
N GLU A 462 22.57 -23.54 5.89
CA GLU A 462 22.93 -24.95 5.71
C GLU A 462 24.32 -25.09 5.05
N GLU A 463 25.11 -26.07 5.49
CA GLU A 463 26.37 -26.41 4.82
C GLU A 463 26.08 -26.79 3.36
N SER A 464 26.63 -26.03 2.42
CA SER A 464 26.40 -26.26 1.00
C SER A 464 27.09 -27.57 0.58
N PRO A 465 26.41 -28.48 -0.15
CA PRO A 465 27.09 -29.57 -0.85
C PRO A 465 28.18 -28.98 -1.76
N SER A 466 29.35 -29.59 -1.92
CA SER A 466 30.36 -29.05 -2.85
C SER A 466 29.88 -29.20 -4.31
N TRP A 467 29.63 -28.08 -5.00
CA TRP A 467 29.17 -28.08 -6.39
C TRP A 467 30.37 -27.97 -7.33
N HIS A 468 30.85 -29.09 -7.88
CA HIS A 468 31.81 -29.04 -9.00
C HIS A 468 31.09 -28.59 -10.29
N LYS A 469 31.32 -27.35 -10.72
CA LYS A 469 30.90 -26.86 -12.04
C LYS A 469 31.57 -27.72 -13.13
N ARG A 470 30.79 -28.48 -13.90
CA ARG A 470 31.26 -29.06 -15.16
C ARG A 470 31.51 -27.94 -16.18
N LYS A 471 32.76 -27.85 -16.65
CA LYS A 471 33.17 -27.14 -17.87
C LYS A 471 32.47 -27.84 -19.03
N ARG A 472 31.66 -27.12 -19.82
CA ARG A 472 31.13 -27.67 -21.08
C ARG A 472 32.31 -27.86 -22.02
N GLU A 473 32.65 -29.10 -22.32
CA GLU A 473 33.53 -29.44 -23.44
C GLU A 473 32.78 -29.11 -24.73
N ALA A 474 33.32 -28.17 -25.50
CA ALA A 474 32.88 -27.89 -26.85
C ALA A 474 33.46 -28.99 -27.74
N THR A 475 32.58 -29.78 -28.36
CA THR A 475 32.93 -30.66 -29.46
C THR A 475 33.38 -29.83 -30.67
N ASP A 476 34.54 -30.21 -31.16
CA ASP A 476 35.26 -29.72 -32.34
C ASP A 476 34.61 -30.20 -33.65
N GLN A 477 35.07 -29.62 -34.78
CA GLN A 477 34.63 -29.68 -36.20
C GLN A 477 33.80 -28.44 -36.61
N ASP A 478 34.21 -27.60 -37.56
CA ASP A 478 35.15 -27.74 -38.69
C ASP A 478 35.77 -26.35 -39.07
N PRO A 479 36.94 -26.26 -39.75
CA PRO A 479 37.73 -25.05 -39.88
C PRO A 479 37.45 -24.29 -41.18
N GLY A 480 37.51 -22.96 -41.12
CA GLY A 480 37.64 -22.14 -42.33
C GLY A 480 37.23 -20.69 -42.14
N GLY A 481 38.22 -19.79 -42.04
CA GLY A 481 37.98 -18.35 -42.20
C GLY A 481 38.96 -17.48 -41.43
N LEU A 482 40.15 -17.30 -41.99
CA LEU A 482 41.09 -16.24 -41.61
C LEU A 482 40.42 -14.86 -41.64
N ARG A 483 40.59 -14.04 -40.59
CA ARG A 483 41.23 -12.70 -40.68
C ARG A 483 41.28 -11.94 -39.35
N ASN A 484 42.52 -11.58 -39.02
CA ASN A 484 43.03 -10.37 -38.36
C ASN A 484 42.53 -9.97 -36.96
N GLN A 485 43.49 -10.06 -36.03
CA GLN A 485 43.58 -9.31 -34.79
C GLN A 485 43.68 -7.81 -35.08
N GLU A 486 42.95 -6.98 -34.33
CA GLU A 486 43.44 -5.67 -33.93
C GLU A 486 42.82 -5.28 -32.57
N GLN A 487 43.72 -4.89 -31.67
CA GLN A 487 43.43 -4.43 -30.30
C GLN A 487 42.88 -3.00 -30.33
N ALA A 488 41.95 -2.69 -29.41
CA ALA A 488 41.76 -1.31 -28.96
C ALA A 488 41.23 -1.28 -27.52
N VAL A 489 41.98 -0.58 -26.65
CA VAL A 489 41.58 -0.09 -25.32
C VAL A 489 41.35 1.45 -25.43
N PRO A 490 40.87 2.17 -24.40
CA PRO A 490 39.64 2.95 -24.50
C PRO A 490 39.86 4.47 -24.35
N GLY A 491 38.90 5.31 -24.76
CA GLY A 491 38.89 6.70 -24.31
C GLY A 491 38.06 7.70 -25.10
N GLU A 492 37.26 8.43 -24.33
CA GLU A 492 36.83 9.82 -24.51
C GLU A 492 35.52 10.20 -25.23
N LEU A 493 34.77 11.01 -24.48
CA LEU A 493 33.51 11.66 -24.77
C LEU A 493 33.69 12.78 -25.81
N CYS A 494 32.63 13.07 -26.60
CA CYS A 494 32.18 14.46 -26.72
C CYS A 494 30.70 14.62 -27.08
N LYS A 495 30.20 15.79 -26.68
CA LYS A 495 28.83 16.27 -26.46
C LYS A 495 28.09 16.78 -27.71
N LYS A 496 26.75 16.68 -27.66
CA LYS A 496 25.69 17.61 -28.17
C LYS A 496 25.57 17.72 -29.72
N LEU A 497 24.43 18.00 -30.36
CA LEU A 497 23.19 18.72 -30.03
C LEU A 497 21.97 18.04 -30.70
N PHE A 498 20.80 18.13 -30.07
CA PHE A 498 19.49 17.94 -30.74
C PHE A 498 18.92 19.33 -31.06
N VAL A 499 18.61 19.57 -32.33
CA VAL A 499 17.87 20.74 -32.85
C VAL A 499 16.43 20.30 -33.10
N ALA A 500 15.48 21.18 -32.76
CA ALA A 500 14.04 21.03 -32.95
C ALA A 500 13.49 21.94 -34.06
N LEU A 501 12.28 21.58 -34.51
CA LEU A 501 11.26 22.34 -35.28
C LEU A 501 11.34 22.21 -36.82
N GLY A 502 10.26 21.95 -37.56
CA GLY A 502 8.85 21.78 -37.19
C GLY A 502 7.89 21.55 -38.39
N SER A 503 6.60 21.67 -38.08
CA SER A 503 5.39 21.90 -38.91
C SER A 503 4.93 20.88 -39.97
N GLY A 504 3.68 20.40 -39.82
CA GLY A 504 2.84 19.78 -40.84
C GLY A 504 1.51 19.30 -40.27
N GLU A 505 0.40 19.87 -40.74
CA GLU A 505 -1.00 19.70 -40.33
C GLU A 505 -1.68 18.37 -40.75
N GLU A 506 -2.76 18.00 -40.03
CA GLU A 506 -3.99 17.23 -40.40
C GLU A 506 -3.87 15.82 -41.07
N SER A 507 -4.65 14.76 -40.80
CA SER A 507 -5.93 14.48 -40.11
C SER A 507 -6.02 12.94 -39.76
N PRO A 508 -7.12 12.39 -39.21
CA PRO A 508 -7.12 11.21 -38.34
C PRO A 508 -7.41 9.87 -39.04
N LEU A 509 -6.85 8.76 -38.52
CA LEU A 509 -7.37 7.41 -38.73
C LEU A 509 -7.23 6.52 -37.48
N GLU A 510 -8.35 5.83 -37.25
CA GLU A 510 -8.70 4.70 -36.39
C GLU A 510 -7.59 3.69 -36.03
N GLY A 511 -7.70 3.11 -34.84
CA GLY A 511 -7.31 1.71 -34.60
C GLY A 511 -6.45 1.43 -33.36
N TRP A 512 -7.07 0.72 -32.41
CA TRP A 512 -6.50 -0.15 -31.34
C TRP A 512 -6.25 0.46 -29.96
#